data_AF-A0A357M7I4-F1
#
_entry.id   AF-A0A357M7I4-F1
#
_cell.length_a   1.000
_cell.length_b   1.000
_cell.length_c   1.000
_cell.angle_alpha   90.00
_cell.angle_beta   90.00
_cell.angle_gamma   90.00
#
_symmetry.space_group_name_H-M   'P 1'
#
loop_
_entity.id
_entity.type
_entity.pdbx_description
1 polymer ?
#
loop_
_entity_poly.entity_id
_entity_poly.type
_entity_poly.pdbx_seq_one_letter_code
_entity_poly.pdbx_strand_id
1 'polypeptide(L)' 'MYPILRRLEKQELLESKWDTNDTRPRKYYMLSPTGKEVYRQLCQEWQMMTVRLESLIRGGSDDGSS' A
#
# COMPACT_ATOMS: atom_id res chain seq x y z
N MET A 1 -3.20 -20.32 -4.01
CA MET A 1 -3.77 -19.50 -2.91
C MET A 1 -2.96 -18.24 -2.77
N TYR A 2 -3.59 -17.07 -2.62
CA TYR A 2 -2.96 -15.74 -2.59
C TYR A 2 -2.00 -15.56 -1.39
N PRO A 3 -0.67 -15.78 -1.56
CA PRO A 3 0.26 -15.81 -0.43
C PRO A 3 0.43 -14.42 0.22
N ILE A 4 0.27 -13.38 -0.59
CA ILE A 4 0.35 -11.98 -0.16
C ILE A 4 -0.77 -11.65 0.82
N LEU A 5 -2.02 -12.00 0.50
CA LEU A 5 -3.16 -11.73 1.39
C LEU A 5 -3.00 -12.44 2.74
N ARG A 6 -2.55 -13.70 2.73
CA ARG A 6 -2.25 -14.45 3.97
C ARG A 6 -1.15 -13.80 4.79
N ARG A 7 -0.11 -13.30 4.13
CA ARG A 7 0.99 -12.61 4.82
C ARG A 7 0.51 -11.32 5.48
N LEU A 8 -0.28 -10.52 4.75
CA LEU A 8 -0.84 -9.28 5.28
C LEU A 8 -1.82 -9.53 6.43
N GLU A 9 -2.62 -10.60 6.36
CA GLU A 9 -3.46 -11.06 7.48
C GLU A 9 -2.60 -11.49 8.68
N LYS A 10 -1.53 -12.26 8.48
CA LYS A 10 -0.60 -12.65 9.56
C LYS A 10 0.11 -11.46 10.21
N GLN A 11 0.27 -10.36 9.47
CA GLN A 11 0.82 -9.10 9.96
C GLN A 11 -0.23 -8.19 10.59
N GLU A 12 -1.48 -8.67 10.75
CA GLU A 12 -2.61 -7.91 11.31
C GLU A 12 -2.98 -6.65 10.51
N LEU A 13 -2.53 -6.57 9.25
CA LEU A 13 -2.87 -5.47 8.34
C LEU A 13 -4.21 -5.70 7.62
N LEU A 14 -4.63 -6.97 7.53
CA LEU A 14 -5.93 -7.35 7.00
C LEU A 14 -6.72 -8.13 8.04
N GLU A 15 -8.00 -7.78 8.14
CA GLU A 15 -9.02 -8.60 8.78
C GLU A 15 -9.71 -9.45 7.73
N SER A 16 -10.17 -10.63 8.12
CA SER A 16 -10.93 -11.48 7.23
C SER A 16 -12.30 -11.86 7.78
N LYS A 17 -13.27 -11.95 6.87
CA LYS A 17 -14.64 -12.35 7.18
C LYS A 17 -15.09 -13.44 6.22
N TRP A 18 -15.67 -14.50 6.78
CA TRP A 18 -16.36 -15.51 6.01
C TRP A 18 -17.77 -15.03 5.71
N ASP A 19 -18.15 -15.04 4.43
CA ASP A 19 -19.52 -14.89 4.01
C ASP A 19 -20.08 -16.29 3.73
N THR A 20 -21.00 -16.71 4.59
CA THR A 20 -21.62 -18.04 4.59
C THR A 20 -23.07 -18.00 4.13
N ASN A 21 -23.55 -16.88 3.59
CA ASN A 21 -24.94 -16.74 3.12
C ASN A 21 -25.22 -17.42 1.77
N ASP A 22 -24.18 -17.85 1.04
CA ASP A 22 -24.31 -18.50 -0.26
C ASP A 22 -23.83 -19.96 -0.19
N THR A 23 -24.32 -20.77 -1.12
CA THR A 23 -23.96 -22.17 -1.42
C THR A 23 -22.45 -22.43 -1.54
N ARG A 24 -21.63 -21.37 -1.65
CA ARG A 24 -20.16 -21.43 -1.63
C ARG A 24 -19.58 -20.37 -0.69
N PRO A 25 -18.93 -20.75 0.42
CA PRO A 25 -18.38 -19.78 1.36
C PRO A 25 -17.23 -19.00 0.71
N ARG A 26 -17.27 -17.67 0.85
CA ARG A 26 -16.23 -16.76 0.36
C ARG A 26 -15.53 -16.09 1.54
N LYS A 27 -14.20 -15.98 1.46
CA LYS A 27 -13.39 -15.24 2.44
C LYS A 27 -13.08 -13.85 1.87
N TYR A 28 -13.61 -12.81 2.51
CA TYR A 28 -13.31 -11.41 2.18
C TYR A 28 -12.20 -10.90 3.10
N TYR A 29 -11.36 -10.02 2.56
CA TYR A 29 -10.29 -9.35 3.29
C TYR A 29 -10.53 -7.84 3.27
N MET A 30 -10.37 -7.19 4.42
CA MET A 30 -10.52 -5.75 4.56
C MET A 30 -9.32 -5.21 5.36
N LEU A 31 -8.96 -3.95 5.14
CA LEU A 31 -7.91 -3.31 5.96
C LEU A 31 -8.38 -3.21 7.41
N SER A 32 -7.54 -3.73 8.32
CA SER A 32 -7.70 -3.51 9.75
C SER A 32 -7.44 -2.03 10.09
N PRO A 33 -7.76 -1.55 11.31
CA PRO A 33 -7.35 -0.22 11.77
C PRO A 33 -5.84 0.03 11.60
N THR A 34 -5.01 -0.94 11.97
CA THR A 34 -3.55 -0.89 11.79
C THR A 34 -3.17 -0.87 10.30
N GLY A 35 -3.84 -1.69 9.48
CA GLY A 35 -3.64 -1.71 8.03
C GLY A 35 -3.95 -0.39 7.35
N LYS A 36 -4.98 0.34 7.82
CA LYS A 36 -5.32 1.67 7.33
C LYS A 36 -4.24 2.71 7.66
N GLU A 37 -3.66 2.63 8.85
CA GLU A 37 -2.57 3.53 9.26
C GLU A 37 -1.31 3.28 8.43
N VAL A 38 -0.89 2.03 8.30
CA VAL A 38 0.26 1.65 7.45
C VAL A 38 0.02 2.05 5.99
N TYR A 39 -1.19 1.85 5.48
CA TYR A 39 -1.55 2.30 4.13
C TYR A 39 -1.37 3.81 3.96
N ARG A 40 -1.82 4.63 4.92
CA ARG A 40 -1.62 6.08 4.88
C ARG A 40 -0.14 6.46 4.88
N GLN A 41 0.67 5.82 5.72
CA GLN A 41 2.11 6.07 5.78
C GLN A 41 2.78 5.75 4.44
N LEU A 42 2.46 4.60 3.84
CA LEU A 42 2.96 4.23 2.52
C LEU A 42 2.56 5.23 1.44
N CYS A 43 1.32 5.73 1.47
CA CYS A 43 0.90 6.79 0.54
C CYS A 43 1.71 8.08 0.71
N GLN A 44 1.98 8.49 1.96
CA GLN A 44 2.78 9.69 2.24
C GLN A 44 4.24 9.50 1.81
N GLU A 45 4.84 8.36 2.10
CA GLU A 45 6.19 8.02 1.66
C GLU A 45 6.32 8.01 0.14
N TRP A 46 5.33 7.42 -0.54
CA TRP A 46 5.27 7.43 -2.00
C TRP A 46 5.22 8.85 -2.57
N GLN A 47 4.39 9.72 -2.00
CA GLN A 47 4.31 11.12 -2.41
C GLN A 47 5.64 11.84 -2.20
N MET A 48 6.29 11.66 -1.05
CA MET A 48 7.60 12.25 -0.77
C MET A 48 8.68 11.74 -1.74
N MET A 49 8.69 10.45 -2.05
CA MET A 49 9.61 9.87 -3.01
C MET A 49 9.39 10.45 -4.41
N THR A 50 8.12 10.63 -4.82
CA THR A 50 7.77 11.23 -6.11
C THR A 50 8.28 12.67 -6.20
N VAL A 51 8.04 13.49 -5.17
CA VAL A 51 8.53 14.88 -5.12
C VAL A 51 10.07 14.93 -5.19
N ARG A 52 10.76 14.05 -4.47
CA ARG A 52 12.22 13.97 -4.50
C ARG A 52 12.73 13.57 -5.88
N LEU A 53 12.10 12.57 -6.50
CA LEU A 53 12.46 12.13 -7.84
C LEU A 53 12.23 13.24 -8.88
N GLU A 54 11.10 13.95 -8.80
CA GLU A 54 10.80 15.10 -9.65
C GLU A 54 11.84 16.22 -9.46
N SER A 55 12.25 16.49 -8.22
CA SER A 55 13.30 17.47 -7.93
C SER A 55 14.65 17.06 -8.54
N LEU A 56 15.01 15.77 -8.49
CA LEU A 56 16.24 15.27 -9.12
C LEU A 56 16.18 15.40 -10.65
N ILE A 57 15.04 15.06 -11.25
CA ILE A 57 14.83 15.17 -12.70
C ILE A 57 14.89 16.64 -13.14
N ARG A 58 14.29 17.57 -12.40
CA ARG A 58 14.30 19.00 -12.72
C ARG A 58 15.66 19.66 -12.46
N GLY A 59 16.34 19.26 -11.38
CA GLY A 59 17.66 19.76 -10.99
C GLY A 59 18.81 19.31 -11.88
N GLY A 60 18.60 18.33 -12.78
CA GLY A 60 19.57 17.94 -13.80
C GLY A 60 19.64 18.87 -15.02
N SER A 61 18.96 20.03 -14.98
CA SER A 61 18.86 20.96 -16.12
C SER A 61 19.66 22.26 -15.96
N ASP A 62 20.48 22.40 -14.90
CA ASP A 62 21.17 23.67 -14.58
C ASP A 62 22.71 23.59 -14.49
N ASP A 63 23.33 22.56 -15.11
CA ASP A 63 24.79 22.47 -15.26
C ASP A 63 25.22 22.82 -16.70
N GLY A 64 25.01 24.08 -17.11
CA GLY A 64 25.34 24.49 -18.47
C GLY A 64 25.36 25.99 -18.78
N SER A 65 25.60 26.87 -17.82
CA SER A 65 25.93 28.28 -18.11
C SER A 65 26.73 28.93 -16.98
N SER A 66 28.05 28.79 -17.05
CA SER A 66 29.04 29.82 -16.65
C SER A 66 30.37 29.53 -17.34
#